data_AF-A0A2E4FQW6-F1
#
_entry.id   AF-A0A2E4FQW6-F1
#
_cell.length_a   1.000
_cell.length_b   1.000
_cell.length_c   1.000
_cell.angle_alpha   90.00
_cell.angle_beta   90.00
_cell.angle_gamma   90.00
#
_symmetry.space_group_name_H-M   'P 1'
#
loop_
_entity.id
_entity.type
_entity.pdbx_description
1 polymer ?
#
loop_
_entity_poly.entity_id
_entity_poly.type
_entity_poly.pdbx_seq_one_letter_code
_entity_poly.pdbx_strand_id
1 'polypeptide(L)'
;MPSNRPGTNHRLIVTLIMSLVAVGPALGQERLLNATDLDCAFSVMSTAGWADGDAGGDVGPSTLSLRFEEIDTDGATAEIVGPYGASQIIVRQTGDYLHLVQMFTVGPLYTTTVIDREIRDGRFMAVHTRHEYTDTQLVGFTSRPEQYYGDCAVEP
;
A
#
# COMPACT_ATOMS: atom_id res chain seq x y z
N MET A 1 8.10 73.98 39.02
CA MET A 1 7.56 72.81 39.77
C MET A 1 6.17 72.49 39.23
N PRO A 2 5.73 71.22 39.26
CA PRO A 2 6.44 70.02 38.79
C PRO A 2 6.52 70.12 37.24
N SER A 3 6.17 69.19 36.34
CA SER A 3 6.10 67.72 36.33
C SER A 3 6.51 67.25 34.93
N ASN A 4 7.36 66.23 34.81
CA ASN A 4 7.69 65.54 33.56
C ASN A 4 7.25 64.07 33.70
N ARG A 5 6.51 63.50 32.73
CA ARG A 5 6.22 62.05 32.69
C ARG A 5 6.52 61.52 31.28
N PRO A 6 7.51 60.62 31.11
CA PRO A 6 7.77 60.01 29.81
C PRO A 6 6.74 58.91 29.51
N GLY A 7 6.19 58.93 28.30
CA GLY A 7 5.30 57.88 27.81
C GLY A 7 6.07 56.62 27.44
N THR A 8 5.68 55.48 28.00
CA THR A 8 6.34 54.18 27.77
C THR A 8 5.95 53.59 26.42
N ASN A 9 6.76 53.88 25.38
CA ASN A 9 6.62 53.29 24.05
C ASN A 9 6.85 51.76 24.09
N HIS A 10 5.77 50.99 24.24
CA HIS A 10 5.80 49.55 24.06
C HIS A 10 5.97 49.22 22.56
N ARG A 11 7.20 48.86 22.19
CA ARG A 11 7.48 48.26 20.88
C ARG A 11 6.89 46.85 20.85
N LEU A 12 5.77 46.69 20.14
CA LEU A 12 5.22 45.38 19.84
C LEU A 12 6.17 44.65 18.86
N ILE A 13 6.94 43.69 19.37
CA ILE A 13 7.74 42.80 18.52
C ILE A 13 6.81 41.68 18.05
N VAL A 14 6.38 41.76 16.79
CA VAL A 14 5.60 40.69 16.14
C VAL A 14 6.58 39.62 15.68
N THR A 15 6.81 38.62 16.52
CA THR A 15 7.63 37.45 16.17
C THR A 15 6.82 36.55 15.23
N LEU A 16 7.13 36.61 13.94
CA LEU A 16 6.54 35.72 12.93
C LEU A 16 7.07 34.29 13.15
N ILE A 17 6.31 33.46 13.86
CA ILE A 17 6.61 32.04 14.02
C ILE A 17 6.33 31.34 12.68
N MET A 18 7.39 31.17 11.89
CA MET A 18 7.35 30.45 10.62
C MET A 18 7.32 28.96 10.92
N SER A 19 6.12 28.40 11.04
CA SER A 19 5.89 26.98 11.31
C SER A 19 6.57 26.11 10.24
N LEU A 20 7.52 25.26 10.64
CA LEU A 20 8.04 24.22 9.76
C LEU A 20 6.91 23.21 9.50
N VAL A 21 6.28 23.30 8.33
CA VAL A 21 5.40 22.24 7.82
C VAL A 21 6.30 21.07 7.42
N ALA A 22 6.12 19.91 8.05
CA ALA A 22 6.88 18.71 7.71
C ALA A 22 6.47 18.21 6.32
N VAL A 23 7.37 18.30 5.35
CA VAL A 23 7.14 17.96 3.93
C VAL A 23 7.16 16.43 3.67
N GLY A 24 7.20 15.62 4.73
CA GLY A 24 7.36 14.15 4.66
C GLY A 24 6.21 13.40 3.98
N PRO A 25 4.99 13.40 4.56
CA PRO A 25 3.93 12.50 4.09
C PRO A 25 3.40 12.85 2.69
N ALA A 26 3.32 14.14 2.35
CA ALA A 26 2.80 14.58 1.06
C ALA A 26 3.61 14.05 -0.14
N LEU A 27 4.94 13.94 -0.01
CA LEU A 27 5.81 13.42 -1.06
C LEU A 27 5.74 11.89 -1.22
N GLY A 28 5.50 11.16 -0.12
CA GLY A 28 5.24 9.73 -0.16
C GLY A 28 3.92 9.43 -0.87
N GLN A 29 2.86 10.15 -0.47
CA GLN A 29 1.56 10.09 -1.12
C GLN A 29 1.67 10.37 -2.62
N GLU A 30 2.19 11.54 -3.01
CA GLU A 30 2.32 11.96 -4.42
C GLU A 30 3.11 10.95 -5.27
N ARG A 31 4.14 10.29 -4.72
CA ARG A 31 4.85 9.21 -5.41
C ARG A 31 3.99 7.98 -5.67
N LEU A 32 3.15 7.57 -4.72
CA LEU A 32 2.23 6.45 -4.91
C LEU A 32 1.05 6.81 -5.84
N LEU A 33 0.59 8.07 -5.81
CA LEU A 33 -0.48 8.57 -6.69
C LEU A 33 -0.12 8.51 -8.17
N ASN A 34 1.15 8.84 -8.48
CA ASN A 34 1.66 8.92 -9.85
C ASN A 34 2.48 7.68 -10.26
N ALA A 35 2.40 6.57 -9.50
CA ALA A 35 3.12 5.35 -9.80
C ALA A 35 2.48 4.63 -10.99
N THR A 36 3.20 4.52 -12.11
CA THR A 36 2.83 3.66 -13.25
C THR A 36 3.23 2.20 -13.01
N ASP A 37 4.19 1.97 -12.11
CA ASP A 37 4.93 0.72 -11.97
C ASP A 37 5.24 0.42 -10.50
N LEU A 38 5.02 -0.83 -10.07
CA LEU A 38 5.28 -1.28 -8.69
C LEU A 38 6.00 -2.63 -8.66
N ASP A 39 7.10 -2.70 -7.91
CA ASP A 39 7.76 -3.96 -7.52
C ASP A 39 7.45 -4.27 -6.05
N CYS A 40 6.73 -5.36 -5.79
CA CYS A 40 6.28 -5.76 -4.46
C CYS A 40 6.97 -7.06 -4.00
N ALA A 41 7.40 -7.09 -2.75
CA ALA A 41 8.01 -8.26 -2.11
C ALA A 41 7.32 -8.57 -0.77
N PHE A 42 6.92 -9.82 -0.58
CA PHE A 42 6.19 -10.28 0.60
C PHE A 42 6.99 -11.35 1.33
N SER A 43 7.37 -11.05 2.58
CA SER A 43 8.26 -11.89 3.41
C SER A 43 7.53 -12.72 4.46
N VAL A 44 6.26 -12.39 4.74
CA VAL A 44 5.39 -13.11 5.66
C VAL A 44 4.09 -13.46 4.94
N MET A 45 3.56 -14.66 5.20
CA MET A 45 2.21 -15.03 4.80
C MET A 45 1.43 -15.63 5.98
N SER A 46 0.12 -15.56 5.89
CA SER A 46 -0.82 -16.37 6.64
C SER A 46 -1.67 -17.18 5.67
N THR A 47 -2.00 -18.42 6.05
CA THR A 47 -2.88 -19.30 5.29
C THR A 47 -4.04 -19.72 6.18
N ALA A 48 -5.26 -19.74 5.66
CA ALA A 48 -6.45 -20.17 6.38
C ALA A 48 -7.01 -21.48 5.82
N GLY A 49 -7.75 -22.21 6.63
CA GLY A 49 -8.40 -23.45 6.22
C GLY A 49 -9.56 -23.83 7.14
N TRP A 50 -10.23 -24.93 6.79
CA TRP A 50 -11.29 -25.51 7.59
C TRP A 50 -10.99 -26.98 7.85
N ALA A 51 -11.11 -27.40 9.10
CA ALA A 51 -10.98 -28.78 9.54
C ALA A 51 -12.14 -29.10 10.49
N ASP A 52 -12.83 -30.20 10.27
CA ASP A 52 -14.00 -30.65 11.05
C ASP A 52 -15.14 -29.59 11.23
N GLY A 53 -15.17 -28.58 10.35
CA GLY A 53 -16.12 -27.46 10.35
C GLY A 53 -15.58 -26.17 10.98
N ASP A 54 -14.49 -26.24 11.75
CA ASP A 54 -13.85 -25.09 12.39
C ASP A 54 -12.85 -24.41 11.46
N ALA A 55 -12.84 -23.08 11.47
CA ALA A 55 -11.86 -22.27 10.74
C ALA A 55 -10.56 -22.16 11.54
N GLY A 56 -9.42 -22.41 10.88
CA GLY A 56 -8.08 -22.28 11.44
C GLY A 56 -7.13 -21.59 10.47
N GLY A 57 -5.91 -21.30 10.93
CA GLY A 57 -4.87 -20.75 10.07
C GLY A 57 -3.50 -20.69 10.73
N ASP A 58 -2.49 -20.62 9.88
CA ASP A 58 -1.07 -20.63 10.22
C ASP A 58 -0.38 -19.39 9.67
N VAL A 59 0.74 -19.00 10.27
CA VAL A 59 1.59 -17.87 9.82
C VAL A 59 3.01 -18.39 9.57
N GLY A 60 3.59 -18.03 8.42
CA GLY A 60 4.89 -18.52 7.99
C GLY A 60 5.66 -17.51 7.12
N PRO A 61 6.91 -17.83 6.76
CA PRO A 61 7.69 -17.02 5.83
C PRO A 61 7.13 -17.11 4.40
N SER A 62 7.40 -16.09 3.61
CA SER A 62 7.07 -16.04 2.18
C SER A 62 8.26 -15.57 1.35
N THR A 63 8.25 -15.92 0.06
CA THR A 63 9.15 -15.40 -0.96
C THR A 63 8.37 -14.92 -2.19
N LEU A 64 7.10 -14.53 -2.00
CA LEU A 64 6.26 -14.03 -3.08
C LEU A 64 6.73 -12.63 -3.50
N SER A 65 6.99 -12.46 -4.79
CA SER A 65 7.14 -11.15 -5.42
C SER A 65 6.06 -10.96 -6.49
N LEU A 66 5.57 -9.73 -6.64
CA LEU A 66 4.60 -9.34 -7.65
C LEU A 66 5.07 -8.06 -8.34
N ARG A 67 4.88 -8.00 -9.65
CA ARG A 67 5.20 -6.83 -10.48
C ARG A 67 3.92 -6.33 -11.13
N PHE A 68 3.66 -5.04 -10.98
CA PHE A 68 2.53 -4.33 -11.60
C PHE A 68 3.07 -3.23 -12.51
N GLU A 69 2.44 -3.08 -13.67
CA GLU A 69 2.85 -2.20 -14.77
C GLU A 69 1.62 -1.53 -15.38
N GLU A 70 1.83 -0.47 -16.17
CA GLU A 70 0.76 0.31 -16.84
C GLU A 70 -0.38 0.76 -15.90
N ILE A 71 -0.04 1.13 -14.65
CA ILE A 71 -1.01 1.61 -13.66
C ILE A 71 -1.58 2.96 -14.09
N ASP A 72 -2.88 2.96 -14.39
CA ASP A 72 -3.70 4.12 -14.68
C ASP A 72 -4.86 4.20 -13.68
N THR A 73 -4.75 5.11 -12.72
CA THR A 73 -5.74 5.34 -11.65
C THR A 73 -7.00 6.07 -12.15
N ASP A 74 -6.91 6.81 -13.26
CA ASP A 74 -8.03 7.51 -13.91
C ASP A 74 -8.81 6.55 -14.82
N GLY A 75 -8.11 5.73 -15.60
CA GLY A 75 -8.65 4.63 -16.40
C GLY A 75 -9.12 3.42 -15.58
N ALA A 76 -8.70 3.33 -14.31
CA ALA A 76 -8.94 2.23 -13.38
C ALA A 76 -8.37 0.87 -13.85
N THR A 77 -7.22 0.90 -14.52
CA THR A 77 -6.54 -0.25 -15.11
C THR A 77 -5.09 -0.38 -14.62
N ALA A 78 -4.57 -1.60 -14.64
CA ALA A 78 -3.15 -1.91 -14.66
C ALA A 78 -2.94 -3.29 -15.27
N GLU A 79 -1.70 -3.73 -15.38
CA GLU A 79 -1.35 -5.11 -15.64
C GLU A 79 -0.56 -5.73 -14.47
N ILE A 80 -0.76 -7.02 -14.22
CA ILE A 80 0.08 -7.85 -13.35
C ILE A 80 0.95 -8.77 -14.20
N VAL A 81 2.27 -8.73 -14.00
CA VAL A 81 3.21 -9.56 -14.74
C VAL A 81 3.27 -10.95 -14.11
N GLY A 82 2.71 -11.94 -14.81
CA GLY A 82 2.77 -13.34 -14.44
C GLY A 82 3.80 -14.15 -15.26
N PRO A 83 4.00 -15.44 -14.92
CA PRO A 83 4.90 -16.33 -15.66
C PRO A 83 4.46 -16.62 -17.10
N TYR A 84 3.22 -16.24 -17.47
CA TYR A 84 2.65 -16.39 -18.81
C TYR A 84 2.51 -15.05 -19.55
N GLY A 85 3.13 -13.98 -19.04
CA GLY A 85 2.97 -12.62 -19.53
C GLY A 85 2.07 -11.78 -18.62
N ALA A 86 1.80 -10.57 -19.08
CA ALA A 86 0.99 -9.59 -18.38
C ALA A 86 -0.52 -9.91 -18.49
N SER A 87 -1.26 -9.60 -17.42
CA SER A 87 -2.73 -9.74 -17.36
C SER A 87 -3.33 -8.44 -16.87
N GLN A 88 -4.32 -7.92 -17.60
CA GLN A 88 -5.09 -6.76 -17.17
C GLN A 88 -5.81 -7.03 -15.84
N ILE A 89 -5.81 -6.01 -14.98
CA ILE A 89 -6.44 -5.98 -13.66
C ILE A 89 -7.11 -4.62 -13.43
N ILE A 90 -7.98 -4.55 -12.44
CA ILE A 90 -8.66 -3.31 -12.04
C ILE A 90 -7.78 -2.58 -11.02
N VAL A 91 -7.58 -1.28 -11.22
CA VAL A 91 -6.99 -0.40 -10.21
C VAL A 91 -8.06 0.47 -9.59
N ARG A 92 -8.00 0.65 -8.28
CA ARG A 92 -8.81 1.62 -7.57
C ARG A 92 -8.03 2.29 -6.47
N GLN A 93 -7.82 3.60 -6.61
CA GLN A 93 -7.28 4.42 -5.54
C GLN A 93 -8.42 5.02 -4.70
N THR A 94 -8.28 4.96 -3.38
CA THR A 94 -9.24 5.55 -2.43
C THR A 94 -8.52 6.09 -1.19
N GLY A 95 -8.39 7.42 -1.10
CA GLY A 95 -7.60 8.06 -0.05
C GLY A 95 -6.15 7.58 -0.09
N ASP A 96 -5.66 7.13 1.05
CA ASP A 96 -4.27 6.70 1.31
C ASP A 96 -3.98 5.25 0.83
N TYR A 97 -4.84 4.68 -0.02
CA TYR A 97 -4.79 3.29 -0.46
C TYR A 97 -4.88 3.17 -1.98
N LEU A 98 -3.97 2.39 -2.57
CA LEU A 98 -4.03 1.92 -3.96
C LEU A 98 -4.36 0.42 -3.96
N HIS A 99 -5.54 0.07 -4.46
CA HIS A 99 -5.99 -1.30 -4.60
C HIS A 99 -5.80 -1.79 -6.04
N LEU A 100 -5.20 -2.95 -6.21
CA LEU A 100 -4.99 -3.65 -7.47
C LEU A 100 -5.73 -5.00 -7.38
N VAL A 101 -6.68 -5.24 -8.27
CA VAL A 101 -7.71 -6.29 -8.12
C VAL A 101 -7.77 -7.17 -9.37
N GLN A 102 -7.44 -8.44 -9.22
CA GLN A 102 -7.54 -9.47 -10.25
C GLN A 102 -8.72 -10.40 -9.95
N MET A 103 -9.69 -10.45 -10.86
CA MET A 103 -10.88 -11.31 -10.75
C MET A 103 -10.78 -12.43 -11.79
N PHE A 104 -10.69 -13.68 -11.35
CA PHE A 104 -10.63 -14.83 -12.24
C PHE A 104 -12.04 -15.31 -12.61
N THR A 105 -12.23 -15.70 -13.87
CA THR A 105 -13.52 -16.21 -14.38
C THR A 105 -14.01 -17.48 -13.70
N VAL A 106 -13.13 -18.21 -13.02
CA VAL A 106 -13.42 -19.45 -12.29
C VAL A 106 -13.60 -19.27 -10.79
N GLY A 107 -13.63 -18.02 -10.29
CA GLY A 107 -13.97 -17.71 -8.89
C GLY A 107 -12.90 -17.02 -8.05
N PRO A 108 -11.59 -17.32 -8.17
CA PRO A 108 -10.56 -16.68 -7.35
C PRO A 108 -10.55 -15.15 -7.48
N LEU A 109 -10.32 -14.49 -6.34
CA LEU A 109 -10.19 -13.03 -6.25
C LEU A 109 -8.87 -12.70 -5.57
N TYR A 110 -7.92 -12.14 -6.32
CA TYR A 110 -6.65 -11.69 -5.77
C TYR A 110 -6.66 -10.18 -5.66
N THR A 111 -6.20 -9.65 -4.52
CA THR A 111 -6.05 -8.20 -4.34
C THR A 111 -4.70 -7.88 -3.74
N THR A 112 -4.06 -6.83 -4.24
CA THR A 112 -2.94 -6.16 -3.58
C THR A 112 -3.40 -4.79 -3.15
N THR A 113 -3.12 -4.40 -1.92
CA THR A 113 -3.34 -3.05 -1.40
C THR A 113 -1.99 -2.48 -1.01
N VAL A 114 -1.59 -1.39 -1.65
CA VAL A 114 -0.46 -0.57 -1.24
C VAL A 114 -1.00 0.61 -0.44
N ILE A 115 -0.36 0.88 0.69
CA ILE A 115 -0.76 1.89 1.66
C ILE A 115 0.27 3.02 1.63
N ASP A 116 -0.18 4.28 1.64
CA ASP A 116 0.65 5.46 1.87
C ASP A 116 1.19 5.47 3.32
N ARG A 117 2.16 4.59 3.56
CA ARG A 117 2.99 4.45 4.74
C ARG A 117 4.32 3.83 4.31
N GLU A 118 5.37 4.63 4.23
CA GLU A 118 6.70 4.08 4.01
C GLU A 118 7.17 3.28 5.24
N ILE A 119 7.83 2.14 5.00
CA ILE A 119 8.50 1.36 6.05
C ILE A 119 9.97 1.77 6.14
N ARG A 120 10.67 1.72 5.00
CA ARG A 120 12.10 2.01 4.85
C ARG A 120 12.42 2.28 3.38
N ASP A 121 13.49 3.02 3.13
CA ASP A 121 14.10 3.16 1.78
C ASP A 121 13.09 3.58 0.67
N GLY A 122 12.05 4.33 1.02
CA GLY A 122 11.00 4.76 0.09
C GLY A 122 10.00 3.67 -0.32
N ARG A 123 10.01 2.48 0.32
CA ARG A 123 9.08 1.37 0.04
C ARG A 123 7.83 1.44 0.94
N PHE A 124 6.67 1.30 0.31
CA PHE A 124 5.34 1.45 0.90
C PHE A 124 4.83 0.13 1.49
N MET A 125 4.13 0.18 2.63
CA MET A 125 3.44 -0.98 3.20
C MET A 125 2.48 -1.61 2.19
N ALA A 126 2.55 -2.95 2.05
CA ALA A 126 1.71 -3.68 1.12
C ALA A 126 1.12 -4.95 1.74
N VAL A 127 -0.13 -5.24 1.39
CA VAL A 127 -0.82 -6.48 1.70
C VAL A 127 -1.35 -7.09 0.41
N HIS A 128 -0.95 -8.31 0.08
CA HIS A 128 -1.56 -9.10 -0.99
C HIS A 128 -2.44 -10.19 -0.36
N THR A 129 -3.53 -10.58 -1.01
CA THR A 129 -4.38 -11.68 -0.57
C THR A 129 -4.92 -12.47 -1.75
N ARG A 130 -5.00 -13.78 -1.58
CA ARG A 130 -5.58 -14.72 -2.53
C ARG A 130 -6.81 -15.35 -1.90
N HIS A 131 -7.98 -14.94 -2.37
CA HIS A 131 -9.23 -15.59 -2.01
C HIS A 131 -9.45 -16.76 -2.97
N GLU A 132 -8.87 -17.91 -2.64
CA GLU A 132 -9.00 -19.16 -3.36
C GLU A 132 -9.28 -20.30 -2.37
N TYR A 133 -10.04 -21.30 -2.81
CA TYR A 133 -10.24 -22.54 -2.05
C TYR A 133 -10.48 -23.69 -3.03
N THR A 134 -9.77 -24.80 -2.83
CA THR A 134 -10.02 -26.06 -3.52
C THR A 134 -10.01 -27.22 -2.52
N ASP A 135 -10.87 -28.22 -2.72
CA ASP A 135 -10.92 -29.40 -1.86
C ASP A 135 -9.59 -30.18 -1.89
N THR A 136 -9.00 -30.29 -3.08
CA THR A 136 -7.67 -30.87 -3.30
C THR A 136 -6.58 -29.81 -3.18
N GLN A 137 -5.59 -30.05 -2.33
CA GLN A 137 -4.34 -29.29 -2.33
C GLN A 137 -3.38 -29.89 -3.36
N LEU A 138 -2.87 -29.07 -4.29
CA LEU A 138 -1.83 -29.46 -5.24
C LEU A 138 -0.50 -28.83 -4.80
N VAL A 139 0.55 -29.66 -4.71
CA VAL A 139 1.88 -29.18 -4.30
C VAL A 139 2.37 -28.11 -5.29
N GLY A 140 2.70 -26.92 -4.77
CA GLY A 140 3.14 -25.78 -5.57
C GLY A 140 2.01 -24.86 -6.08
N PHE A 141 0.76 -25.12 -5.71
CA PHE A 141 -0.39 -24.26 -6.06
C PHE A 141 -1.08 -23.75 -4.78
N THR A 142 -1.54 -22.49 -4.82
CA THR A 142 -2.51 -21.99 -3.84
C THR A 142 -3.79 -22.84 -3.95
N SER A 143 -4.37 -23.17 -2.80
CA SER A 143 -5.56 -24.03 -2.67
C SER A 143 -6.39 -23.71 -1.42
N ARG A 144 -6.04 -22.60 -0.77
CA ARG A 144 -6.47 -22.14 0.55
C ARG A 144 -6.41 -20.61 0.54
N PRO A 145 -7.25 -19.90 1.32
CA PRO A 145 -7.12 -18.45 1.42
C PRO A 145 -5.78 -18.06 2.03
N GLU A 146 -5.10 -17.10 1.41
CA GLU A 146 -3.77 -16.65 1.82
C GLU A 146 -3.76 -15.12 1.93
N GLN A 147 -3.06 -14.59 2.94
CA GLN A 147 -2.75 -13.16 3.06
C GLN A 147 -1.26 -12.96 3.31
N TYR A 148 -0.66 -12.05 2.55
CA TYR A 148 0.76 -11.82 2.42
C TYR A 148 1.09 -10.39 2.87
N TYR A 149 2.14 -10.24 3.68
CA TYR A 149 2.56 -8.95 4.23
C TYR A 149 3.98 -8.61 3.78
N GLY A 150 4.18 -7.36 3.37
CA GLY A 150 5.41 -6.91 2.75
C GLY A 150 5.37 -5.45 2.35
N ASP A 151 6.09 -5.13 1.28
CA ASP A 151 6.26 -3.76 0.82
C ASP A 151 6.53 -3.65 -0.69
N CYS A 152 6.12 -2.51 -1.27
CA CYS A 152 6.29 -2.20 -2.69
C CYS A 152 7.19 -0.96 -2.89
N ALA A 153 8.08 -1.02 -3.88
CA ALA A 153 8.74 0.15 -4.46
C ALA A 153 7.93 0.66 -5.66
N VAL A 154 7.97 1.98 -5.86
CA VAL A 154 7.62 2.61 -7.14
C VAL A 154 8.87 2.58 -8.00
N GLU A 155 8.78 1.96 -9.17
CA GLU A 155 9.90 1.95 -10.14
C GLU A 155 9.84 3.17 -11.08
N PRO A 156 10.97 3.59 -11.69
CA PRO A 156 11.08 4.81 -12.49
C PRO A 156 10.71 4.67 -13.97
#